data_AF-A0A6A7GC34-F1
#
_entry.id   AF-A0A6A7GC34-F1
#
_cell.length_a   1.000
_cell.length_b   1.000
_cell.length_c   1.000
_cell.angle_alpha   90.00
_cell.angle_beta   90.00
_cell.angle_gamma   90.00
#
_symmetry.space_group_name_H-M   'P 1'
#
loop_
_entity.id
_entity.type
_entity.pdbx_description
1 polymer ?
#
loop_
_entity_poly.entity_id
_entity_poly.type
_entity_poly.pdbx_seq_one_letter_code
_entity_poly.pdbx_strand_id
1 'polypeptide(L)'
;QEPGETLFVPSGWHHQVTNLEDTLSINHNWINATNIDRVWCALQDALLEVEKSISDCIGMDKWGEQCQLLLKATHGMDLMEYYKLIQAIAHRRMHALKCNEDVVVMDGHRQGRNHTLYDASKLQTTLELLINDARIADLETFEQIEEHPTKLLDQITDVL
;
A
#
# COMPACT_ATOMS: atom_id res chain seq x y z
N GLN A 1 -10.58 -26.21 6.85
CA GLN A 1 -10.57 -25.34 8.05
C GLN A 1 -11.77 -25.76 8.86
N GLU A 2 -11.51 -26.38 9.99
CA GLU A 2 -12.53 -26.83 10.95
C GLU A 2 -12.96 -25.68 11.88
N PRO A 3 -14.07 -25.82 12.61
CA PRO A 3 -14.50 -24.82 13.60
C PRO A 3 -13.40 -24.50 14.61
N GLY A 4 -13.07 -23.21 14.74
CA GLY A 4 -12.04 -22.71 15.66
C GLY A 4 -10.62 -22.67 15.09
N GLU A 5 -10.39 -23.20 13.89
CA GLU A 5 -9.10 -23.04 13.21
C GLU A 5 -8.97 -21.67 12.53
N THR A 6 -7.73 -21.20 12.36
CA THR A 6 -7.42 -19.96 11.61
C THR A 6 -6.48 -20.28 10.47
N LEU A 7 -6.79 -19.79 9.28
CA LEU A 7 -5.95 -19.91 8.10
C LEU A 7 -5.31 -18.56 7.75
N PHE A 8 -4.00 -18.56 7.50
CA PHE A 8 -3.31 -17.45 6.86
C PHE A 8 -3.00 -17.80 5.40
N VAL A 9 -3.46 -16.96 4.48
CA VAL A 9 -3.17 -17.10 3.05
C VAL A 9 -2.11 -16.04 2.66
N PRO A 10 -0.88 -16.45 2.28
CA PRO A 10 0.15 -15.49 1.90
C PRO A 10 -0.20 -14.74 0.61
N SER A 11 0.38 -13.54 0.45
CA SER A 11 0.16 -12.71 -0.74
C SER A 11 0.45 -13.49 -2.02
N GLY A 12 -0.50 -13.49 -2.97
CA GLY A 12 -0.35 -14.12 -4.28
C GLY A 12 -0.64 -15.61 -4.37
N TRP A 13 -1.08 -16.25 -3.28
CA TRP A 13 -1.46 -17.65 -3.33
C TRP A 13 -2.83 -17.80 -3.98
N HIS A 14 -2.87 -18.44 -5.15
CA HIS A 14 -4.13 -18.85 -5.78
C HIS A 14 -4.82 -19.90 -4.91
N HIS A 15 -6.09 -19.68 -4.62
CA HIS A 15 -6.87 -20.59 -3.77
C HIS A 15 -8.33 -20.61 -4.21
N GLN A 16 -8.99 -21.74 -3.95
CA GLN A 16 -10.42 -21.94 -4.14
C GLN A 16 -11.00 -22.47 -2.84
N VAL A 17 -12.19 -22.01 -2.47
CA VAL A 17 -12.90 -22.42 -1.27
C VAL A 17 -14.16 -23.17 -1.66
N THR A 18 -14.42 -24.30 -1.01
CA THR A 18 -15.67 -25.06 -1.13
C THR A 18 -16.16 -25.40 0.28
N ASN A 19 -17.38 -25.00 0.61
CA ASN A 19 -18.03 -25.39 1.86
C ASN A 19 -18.63 -26.78 1.68
N LEU A 20 -18.20 -27.74 2.50
CA LEU A 20 -18.72 -29.12 2.46
C LEU A 20 -19.97 -29.30 3.34
N GLU A 21 -20.15 -28.40 4.31
CA GLU A 21 -21.26 -28.34 5.26
C GLU A 21 -21.70 -26.88 5.45
N ASP A 22 -22.79 -26.65 6.18
CA ASP A 22 -23.25 -25.31 6.54
C ASP A 22 -22.16 -24.58 7.34
N THR A 23 -21.62 -23.51 6.75
CA THR A 23 -20.40 -22.85 7.25
C THR A 23 -20.63 -21.37 7.51
N LEU A 24 -20.26 -20.91 8.69
CA LEU A 24 -20.10 -19.49 9.02
C LEU A 24 -18.63 -19.20 9.29
N SER A 25 -18.07 -18.21 8.60
CA SER A 25 -16.67 -17.80 8.78
C SER A 25 -16.53 -16.28 8.77
N ILE A 26 -15.47 -15.79 9.41
CA ILE A 26 -15.04 -14.38 9.36
C ILE A 26 -13.66 -14.36 8.69
N ASN A 27 -13.49 -13.50 7.68
CA ASN A 27 -12.22 -13.30 7.00
C ASN A 27 -11.92 -11.81 6.82
N HIS A 28 -10.63 -11.49 6.65
CA HIS A 28 -10.19 -10.15 6.31
C HIS A 28 -8.93 -10.21 5.44
N ASN A 29 -8.84 -9.29 4.48
CA ASN A 29 -7.60 -9.02 3.76
C ASN A 29 -6.83 -7.93 4.48
N TRP A 30 -5.49 -7.97 4.45
CA TRP A 30 -4.66 -6.94 5.06
C TRP A 30 -3.48 -6.55 4.18
N ILE A 31 -2.97 -5.34 4.43
CA ILE A 31 -1.78 -4.78 3.80
C ILE A 31 -0.75 -4.48 4.88
N ASN A 32 0.53 -4.69 4.59
CA ASN A 32 1.64 -4.27 5.45
C ASN A 32 2.87 -3.91 4.60
N ALA A 33 3.99 -3.59 5.26
CA ALA A 33 5.21 -3.19 4.58
C ALA A 33 5.78 -4.27 3.63
N THR A 34 5.57 -5.55 3.94
CA THR A 34 6.15 -6.67 3.17
C THR A 34 5.48 -6.88 1.81
N ASN A 35 4.28 -6.34 1.60
CA ASN A 35 3.52 -6.47 0.36
C ASN A 35 3.09 -5.14 -0.26
N ILE A 36 3.65 -4.02 0.21
CA ILE A 36 3.27 -2.69 -0.26
C ILE A 36 3.58 -2.50 -1.74
N ASP A 37 4.68 -3.08 -2.23
CA ASP A 37 5.04 -3.15 -3.66
C ASP A 37 3.96 -3.83 -4.51
N ARG A 38 3.31 -4.87 -4.00
CA ARG A 38 2.22 -5.57 -4.69
C ARG A 38 0.95 -4.75 -4.73
N VAL A 39 0.69 -3.98 -3.68
CA VAL A 39 -0.45 -3.05 -3.62
C VAL A 39 -0.25 -1.94 -4.66
N TRP A 40 0.97 -1.43 -4.81
CA TRP A 40 1.29 -0.51 -5.90
C TRP A 40 0.91 -1.08 -7.26
N CYS A 41 1.41 -2.27 -7.62
CA CYS A 41 1.08 -2.89 -8.90
C CYS A 41 -0.44 -3.05 -9.10
N ALA A 42 -1.16 -3.50 -8.07
CA ALA A 42 -2.60 -3.68 -8.14
C ALA A 42 -3.36 -2.34 -8.32
N LEU A 43 -2.94 -1.28 -7.63
CA LEU A 43 -3.51 0.06 -7.80
C LEU A 43 -3.20 0.63 -9.19
N GLN A 44 -2.03 0.32 -9.75
CA GLN A 44 -1.66 0.73 -11.09
C GLN A 44 -2.52 0.06 -12.16
N ASP A 45 -2.73 -1.25 -12.06
CA ASP A 45 -3.62 -1.98 -12.95
C ASP A 45 -5.07 -1.45 -12.82
N ALA A 46 -5.53 -1.24 -11.59
CA ALA A 46 -6.86 -0.68 -11.31
C ALA A 46 -7.04 0.72 -11.90
N LEU A 47 -6.05 1.59 -11.78
CA LEU A 47 -6.09 2.94 -12.34
C LEU A 47 -6.17 2.91 -13.86
N LEU A 48 -5.41 2.02 -14.52
CA LEU A 48 -5.50 1.83 -15.97
C LEU A 48 -6.90 1.36 -16.39
N GLU A 49 -7.55 0.48 -15.63
CA GLU A 49 -8.91 0.04 -15.93
C GLU A 49 -9.94 1.16 -15.70
N VAL A 50 -9.75 2.01 -14.69
CA VAL A 50 -10.57 3.21 -14.49
C VAL A 50 -10.41 4.15 -15.69
N GLU A 51 -9.19 4.51 -16.07
CA GLU A 51 -8.90 5.40 -17.20
C GLU A 51 -9.53 4.90 -18.51
N LYS A 52 -9.44 3.59 -18.78
CA LYS A 52 -10.09 2.98 -19.95
C LYS A 52 -11.61 3.07 -19.88
N SER A 53 -12.18 2.79 -18.71
CA SER A 53 -13.64 2.72 -18.51
C SER A 53 -14.34 4.05 -18.70
N ILE A 54 -13.65 5.17 -18.43
CA ILE A 54 -14.19 6.54 -18.58
C ILE A 54 -13.47 7.35 -19.67
N SER A 55 -12.80 6.66 -20.61
CA SER A 55 -11.97 7.31 -21.65
C SER A 55 -12.75 8.22 -22.60
N ASP A 56 -14.07 8.03 -22.73
CA ASP A 56 -14.97 8.94 -23.44
C ASP A 56 -15.07 10.33 -22.80
N CYS A 57 -14.68 10.45 -21.53
CA CYS A 57 -14.68 11.67 -20.74
C CYS A 57 -13.29 12.30 -20.56
N ILE A 58 -12.26 11.87 -21.31
CA ILE A 58 -10.86 12.32 -21.14
C ILE A 58 -10.67 13.85 -21.23
N GLY A 59 -11.56 14.56 -21.93
CA GLY A 59 -11.53 16.02 -22.06
C GLY A 59 -12.10 16.79 -20.88
N MET A 60 -12.58 16.12 -19.82
CA MET A 60 -13.08 16.79 -18.62
C MET A 60 -11.94 17.45 -17.84
N ASP A 61 -12.25 18.59 -17.21
CA ASP A 61 -11.33 19.25 -16.29
C ASP A 61 -10.95 18.30 -15.15
N LYS A 62 -9.67 18.33 -14.75
CA LYS A 62 -9.13 17.53 -13.64
C LYS A 62 -9.30 16.02 -13.86
N TRP A 63 -9.00 15.56 -15.07
CA TRP A 63 -9.08 14.15 -15.46
C TRP A 63 -8.39 13.22 -14.46
N GLY A 64 -7.17 13.55 -14.02
CA GLY A 64 -6.42 12.75 -13.04
C GLY A 64 -7.18 12.57 -11.73
N GLU A 65 -7.77 13.64 -11.21
CA GLU A 65 -8.55 13.64 -9.98
C GLU A 65 -9.85 12.84 -10.13
N GLN A 66 -10.51 12.89 -11.30
CA GLN A 66 -11.68 12.05 -11.57
C GLN A 66 -11.31 10.57 -11.57
N CYS A 67 -10.16 10.22 -12.17
CA CYS A 67 -9.63 8.86 -12.11
C CYS A 67 -9.33 8.43 -10.66
N GLN A 68 -8.72 9.30 -9.84
CA GLN A 68 -8.46 9.00 -8.43
C GLN A 68 -9.75 8.81 -7.62
N LEU A 69 -10.78 9.63 -7.87
CA LEU A 69 -12.09 9.49 -7.23
C LEU A 69 -12.72 8.12 -7.52
N LEU A 70 -12.69 7.68 -8.78
CA LEU A 70 -13.23 6.38 -9.18
C LEU A 70 -12.37 5.22 -8.70
N LEU A 71 -11.04 5.35 -8.76
CA LEU A 71 -10.11 4.36 -8.21
C LEU A 71 -10.43 4.10 -6.73
N LYS A 72 -10.59 5.16 -5.94
CA LYS A 72 -11.00 5.04 -4.54
C LYS A 72 -12.38 4.40 -4.37
N ALA A 73 -13.37 4.81 -5.16
CA ALA A 73 -14.73 4.30 -5.04
C ALA A 73 -14.82 2.79 -5.39
N THR A 74 -13.99 2.32 -6.32
CA THR A 74 -14.06 0.95 -6.86
C THR A 74 -13.06 -0.01 -6.23
N HIS A 75 -11.88 0.49 -5.82
CA HIS A 75 -10.78 -0.31 -5.28
C HIS A 75 -10.43 0.05 -3.82
N GLY A 76 -11.12 1.01 -3.23
CA GLY A 76 -11.07 1.34 -1.80
C GLY A 76 -9.97 2.32 -1.39
N MET A 77 -9.10 2.74 -2.31
CA MET A 77 -7.95 3.62 -2.02
C MET A 77 -7.53 4.39 -3.28
N ASP A 78 -7.24 5.68 -3.16
CA ASP A 78 -6.54 6.46 -4.19
C ASP A 78 -5.01 6.49 -3.95
N LEU A 79 -4.25 7.04 -4.90
CA LEU A 79 -2.79 7.13 -4.78
C LEU A 79 -2.33 7.99 -3.59
N MET A 80 -3.13 8.98 -3.18
CA MET A 80 -2.81 9.84 -2.04
C MET A 80 -2.98 9.08 -0.71
N GLU A 81 -4.07 8.35 -0.53
CA GLU A 81 -4.29 7.47 0.62
C GLU A 81 -3.26 6.34 0.68
N TYR A 82 -2.87 5.81 -0.48
CA TYR A 82 -1.77 4.86 -0.58
C TYR A 82 -0.44 5.46 -0.10
N TYR A 83 -0.13 6.69 -0.52
CA TYR A 83 1.08 7.38 -0.03
C TYR A 83 1.02 7.66 1.48
N LYS A 84 -0.14 8.05 2.02
CA LYS A 84 -0.32 8.22 3.48
C LYS A 84 -0.09 6.91 4.25
N LEU A 85 -0.50 5.77 3.68
CA LEU A 85 -0.20 4.45 4.24
C LEU A 85 1.31 4.19 4.26
N ILE A 86 2.01 4.49 3.15
CA ILE A 86 3.48 4.40 3.08
C ILE A 86 4.12 5.27 4.15
N GLN A 87 3.72 6.54 4.31
CA GLN A 87 4.25 7.45 5.34
C GLN A 87 4.10 6.86 6.74
N ALA A 88 2.88 6.42 7.09
CA ALA A 88 2.60 5.86 8.41
C ALA A 88 3.46 4.64 8.74
N ILE A 89 3.70 3.77 7.76
CA ILE A 89 4.58 2.62 7.91
C ILE A 89 6.05 3.09 8.04
N ALA A 90 6.49 3.94 7.12
CA ALA A 90 7.88 4.41 7.01
C ALA A 90 8.36 5.11 8.27
N HIS A 91 7.61 6.09 8.79
CA HIS A 91 8.00 6.82 10.01
C HIS A 91 8.24 5.88 11.18
N ARG A 92 7.38 4.87 11.33
CA ARG A 92 7.49 3.87 12.39
C ARG A 92 8.71 2.95 12.22
N ARG A 93 9.04 2.55 10.98
CA ARG A 93 10.23 1.72 10.69
C ARG A 93 11.52 2.52 10.88
N MET A 94 11.57 3.75 10.36
CA MET A 94 12.72 4.62 10.52
C MET A 94 13.00 4.94 11.98
N HIS A 95 11.97 5.22 12.79
CA HIS A 95 12.12 5.43 14.23
C HIS A 95 12.78 4.21 14.89
N ALA A 96 12.24 3.00 14.65
CA ALA A 96 12.77 1.76 15.21
C ALA A 96 14.24 1.52 14.79
N LEU A 97 14.61 1.78 13.53
CA LEU A 97 15.99 1.64 13.06
C LEU A 97 16.94 2.65 13.70
N LYS A 98 16.53 3.93 13.82
CA LYS A 98 17.32 5.01 14.44
C LYS A 98 17.53 4.79 15.93
N CYS A 99 16.49 4.36 16.64
CA CYS A 99 16.55 4.11 18.08
C CYS A 99 17.11 2.72 18.42
N ASN A 100 17.34 1.86 17.43
CA ASN A 100 17.73 0.46 17.59
C ASN A 100 16.75 -0.33 18.48
N GLU A 101 15.46 -0.14 18.20
CA GLU A 101 14.34 -0.77 18.91
C GLU A 101 13.56 -1.72 18.01
N ASP A 102 12.86 -2.67 18.62
CA ASP A 102 11.89 -3.51 17.90
C ASP A 102 10.58 -2.73 17.67
N VAL A 103 9.94 -2.98 16.53
CA VAL A 103 8.59 -2.46 16.28
C VAL A 103 7.57 -3.33 17.03
N VAL A 104 6.88 -2.75 18.02
CA VAL A 104 5.85 -3.45 18.82
C VAL A 104 4.53 -3.52 18.06
N VAL A 105 4.16 -4.66 17.48
CA VAL A 105 2.89 -4.86 16.76
C VAL A 105 1.74 -5.24 17.72
N MET A 106 0.62 -5.75 17.20
CA MET A 106 -0.54 -6.14 18.03
C MET A 106 -0.15 -7.13 19.14
N ASP A 107 -0.83 -7.01 20.27
CA ASP A 107 -0.70 -7.89 21.45
C ASP A 107 0.72 -7.99 22.02
N GLY A 108 1.54 -6.94 21.81
CA GLY A 108 2.90 -6.87 22.35
C GLY A 108 3.92 -7.69 21.58
N HIS A 109 3.54 -8.32 20.47
CA HIS A 109 4.47 -8.98 19.58
C HIS A 109 5.49 -7.99 19.02
N ARG A 110 6.72 -8.47 18.76
CA ARG A 110 7.84 -7.61 18.37
C ARG A 110 8.40 -8.04 17.03
N GLN A 111 8.55 -7.06 16.14
CA GLN A 111 9.22 -7.21 14.87
C GLN A 111 10.66 -6.69 15.03
N GLY A 112 11.62 -7.60 14.89
CA GLY A 112 13.04 -7.31 15.08
C GLY A 112 13.70 -6.56 13.92
N ARG A 113 14.91 -6.06 14.17
CA ARG A 113 15.69 -5.23 13.24
C ARG A 113 15.76 -5.75 11.80
N ASN A 114 16.01 -7.04 11.57
CA ASN A 114 16.13 -7.59 10.21
C ASN A 114 14.84 -7.46 9.39
N HIS A 115 13.69 -7.66 10.03
CA HIS A 115 12.40 -7.49 9.36
C HIS A 115 12.12 -6.00 9.11
N THR A 116 12.47 -5.13 10.07
CA THR A 116 12.37 -3.67 9.90
C THR A 116 13.26 -3.15 8.77
N LEU A 117 14.45 -3.71 8.57
CA LEU A 117 15.33 -3.40 7.42
C LEU A 117 14.71 -3.88 6.11
N TYR A 118 14.14 -5.08 6.08
CA TYR A 118 13.43 -5.59 4.91
C TYR A 118 12.24 -4.68 4.54
N ASP A 119 11.44 -4.27 5.53
CA ASP A 119 10.33 -3.34 5.35
C ASP A 119 10.81 -1.99 4.78
N ALA A 120 11.89 -1.43 5.33
CA ALA A 120 12.47 -0.18 4.86
C ALA A 120 12.97 -0.30 3.41
N SER A 121 13.60 -1.42 3.04
CA SER A 121 14.00 -1.68 1.65
C SER A 121 12.79 -1.78 0.71
N LYS A 122 11.69 -2.42 1.13
CA LYS A 122 10.45 -2.46 0.35
C LYS A 122 9.81 -1.09 0.16
N LEU A 123 9.82 -0.27 1.20
CA LEU A 123 9.34 1.11 1.14
C LEU A 123 10.21 1.96 0.19
N GLN A 124 11.53 1.81 0.24
CA GLN A 124 12.45 2.50 -0.68
C GLN A 124 12.12 2.21 -2.14
N THR A 125 12.06 0.92 -2.52
CA THR A 125 11.71 0.51 -3.89
C THR A 125 10.32 1.01 -4.30
N THR A 126 9.35 0.98 -3.39
CA THR A 126 7.99 1.43 -3.68
C THR A 126 7.92 2.94 -3.90
N LEU A 127 8.66 3.72 -3.11
CA LEU A 127 8.75 5.17 -3.28
C LEU A 127 9.44 5.55 -4.58
N GLU A 128 10.50 4.83 -4.97
CA GLU A 128 11.14 5.01 -6.28
C GLU A 128 10.14 4.79 -7.43
N LEU A 129 9.32 3.74 -7.35
CA LEU A 129 8.28 3.48 -8.35
C LEU A 129 7.22 4.59 -8.37
N LEU A 130 6.77 5.04 -7.20
CA LEU A 130 5.78 6.10 -7.07
C LEU A 130 6.28 7.44 -7.64
N ILE A 131 7.51 7.82 -7.32
CA ILE A 131 8.13 9.09 -7.78
C ILE A 131 8.31 9.09 -9.29
N ASN A 132 8.60 7.94 -9.89
CA ASN A 132 8.82 7.82 -11.33
C ASN A 132 7.52 7.66 -12.14
N ASP A 133 6.36 7.62 -11.50
CA ASP A 133 5.07 7.55 -12.19
C ASP A 133 4.63 8.93 -12.66
N ALA A 134 4.57 9.13 -13.97
CA ALA A 134 4.18 10.40 -14.57
C ALA A 134 2.79 10.88 -14.12
N ARG A 135 1.87 9.96 -13.80
CA ARG A 135 0.52 10.34 -13.33
C ARG A 135 0.54 11.03 -11.98
N ILE A 136 1.58 10.83 -11.16
CA ILE A 136 1.70 11.52 -9.87
C ILE A 136 2.01 13.01 -10.07
N ALA A 137 2.81 13.35 -11.08
CA ALA A 137 3.24 14.72 -11.33
C ALA A 137 2.06 15.64 -11.71
N ASP A 138 1.00 15.09 -12.28
CA ASP A 138 -0.18 15.83 -12.73
C ASP A 138 -1.28 15.96 -11.66
N LEU A 139 -1.11 15.35 -10.47
CA LEU A 139 -2.13 15.36 -9.42
C LEU A 139 -1.92 16.51 -8.45
N GLU A 140 -2.90 17.43 -8.40
CA GLU A 140 -2.87 18.59 -7.48
C GLU A 140 -2.69 18.17 -6.01
N THR A 141 -3.19 16.99 -5.65
CA THR A 141 -3.08 16.45 -4.29
C THR A 141 -1.63 16.28 -3.82
N PHE A 142 -0.71 15.99 -4.74
CA PHE A 142 0.71 15.80 -4.42
C PHE A 142 1.51 17.12 -4.41
N GLU A 143 0.99 18.21 -4.96
CA GLU A 143 1.65 19.53 -4.92
C GLU A 143 1.66 20.13 -3.50
N GLN A 144 0.62 19.86 -2.72
CA GLN A 144 0.39 20.50 -1.42
C GLN A 144 0.76 19.62 -0.22
N ILE A 145 1.47 18.51 -0.44
CA ILE A 145 1.81 17.59 0.63
C ILE A 145 2.98 18.11 1.47
N GLU A 146 2.86 18.03 2.80
CA GLU A 146 3.86 18.53 3.75
C GLU A 146 5.21 17.79 3.62
N GLU A 147 5.15 16.49 3.38
CA GLU A 147 6.32 15.66 3.13
C GLU A 147 6.17 14.97 1.77
N HIS A 148 6.88 15.50 0.78
CA HIS A 148 6.89 14.95 -0.57
C HIS A 148 7.54 13.56 -0.61
N PRO A 149 7.08 12.63 -1.48
CA PRO A 149 7.65 11.29 -1.61
C PRO A 149 9.17 11.24 -1.73
N THR A 150 9.78 12.18 -2.47
CA THR A 150 11.24 12.30 -2.60
C THR A 150 11.93 12.55 -1.26
N LYS A 151 11.38 13.43 -0.43
CA LYS A 151 11.92 13.72 0.90
C LYS A 151 11.81 12.51 1.82
N LEU A 152 10.73 11.74 1.72
CA LEU A 152 10.58 10.50 2.47
C LEU A 152 11.57 9.43 2.00
N LEU A 153 11.81 9.33 0.68
CA LEU A 153 12.78 8.40 0.10
C LEU A 153 14.20 8.68 0.62
N ASP A 154 14.62 9.95 0.67
CA ASP A 154 15.91 10.35 1.23
C ASP A 154 16.03 9.90 2.70
N GLN A 155 15.01 10.17 3.52
CA GLN A 155 15.00 9.77 4.93
C GLN A 155 15.06 8.24 5.14
N ILE A 156 14.40 7.46 4.29
CA ILE A 156 14.46 5.99 4.35
C ILE A 156 15.86 5.52 3.96
N THR A 157 16.46 6.14 2.93
CA THR A 157 17.81 5.80 2.47
C THR A 157 18.85 6.08 3.55
N ASP A 158 18.67 7.15 4.34
CA ASP A 158 19.58 7.50 5.45
C ASP A 158 19.59 6.48 6.61
N VAL A 159 18.56 5.63 6.74
CA VAL A 159 18.46 4.64 7.83
C VAL A 159 18.75 3.20 7.40
N LEU A 160 18.90 2.96 6.10
CA LEU A 160 19.28 1.68 5.51
C LEU A 160 20.81 1.54 5.50
#